data_AF-A0A0Q0BX71-F1
#
_entry.id   AF-A0A0Q0BX71-F1
#
_cell.length_a   1.000
_cell.length_b   1.000
_cell.length_c   1.000
_cell.angle_alpha   90.00
_cell.angle_beta   90.00
_cell.angle_gamma   90.00
#
_symmetry.space_group_name_H-M   'P 1'
#
loop_
_entity.id
_entity.type
_entity.pdbx_description
1 polymer ?
#
loop_
_entity_poly.entity_id
_entity_poly.type
_entity_poly.pdbx_seq_one_letter_code
_entity_poly.pdbx_strand_id
1 'polypeptide(L)'
;MLVPANGTLERARLQEILNYLAAEYHKAWTPLFYLAKGVDATDAQRPVIAKQTYLNGLLANGLDYLLGNDFSVADTYLFAVTRWPVNFGISLEAQPALQAFVARVEARPSVKAVLKAKGLPKLFNKT
;
A
#
# COMPACT_ATOMS: atom_id res chain seq x y z
N MET A 1 -3.44 11.03 15.69
CA MET A 1 -2.40 10.28 16.44
C MET A 1 -1.86 9.18 15.52
N LEU A 2 -0.54 9.03 15.35
CA LEU A 2 0.01 8.07 14.36
C LEU A 2 0.01 6.60 14.83
N VAL A 3 0.05 6.40 16.15
CA VAL A 3 0.13 5.09 16.77
C VAL A 3 -0.79 5.12 18.01
N PRO A 4 -1.82 4.26 18.12
CA PRO A 4 -2.71 4.23 19.27
C PRO A 4 -1.98 3.95 20.59
N ALA A 5 -2.61 4.30 21.71
CA ALA A 5 -2.04 4.10 23.04
C ALA A 5 -1.83 2.61 23.35
N ASN A 6 -0.78 2.28 24.12
CA ASN A 6 -0.54 0.89 24.52
C ASN A 6 -1.69 0.36 25.41
N GLY A 7 -2.00 -0.93 25.27
CA GLY A 7 -3.04 -1.60 26.06
C GLY A 7 -4.48 -1.39 25.55
N THR A 8 -4.69 -0.70 24.43
CA THR A 8 -6.03 -0.52 23.84
C THR A 8 -6.30 -1.50 22.68
N LEU A 9 -7.58 -1.69 22.34
CA LEU A 9 -7.96 -2.54 21.21
C LEU A 9 -7.44 -1.96 19.88
N GLU A 10 -7.43 -0.64 19.72
CA GLU A 10 -6.93 0.04 18.52
C GLU A 10 -5.44 -0.23 18.32
N ARG A 11 -4.66 -0.37 19.40
CA ARG A 11 -3.25 -0.77 19.31
C ARG A 11 -3.10 -2.20 18.81
N ALA A 12 -3.95 -3.12 19.27
CA ALA A 12 -3.97 -4.49 18.77
C ALA A 12 -4.37 -4.54 17.29
N ARG A 13 -5.37 -3.75 16.86
CA ARG A 13 -5.76 -3.63 15.45
C ARG A 13 -4.65 -3.02 14.57
N LEU A 14 -3.91 -2.05 15.09
CA LEU A 14 -2.71 -1.54 14.41
C LEU A 14 -1.67 -2.65 14.22
N GLN A 15 -1.39 -3.43 15.26
CA GLN A 15 -0.42 -4.52 15.19
C GLN A 15 -0.86 -5.63 14.23
N GLU A 16 -2.15 -5.97 14.22
CA GLU A 16 -2.76 -6.91 13.28
C GLU A 16 -2.51 -6.50 11.83
N ILE A 17 -2.87 -5.27 11.46
CA ILE A 17 -2.70 -4.83 10.07
C ILE A 17 -1.22 -4.63 9.70
N LEU A 18 -0.38 -4.17 10.62
CA LEU A 18 1.08 -4.08 10.38
C LEU A 18 1.69 -5.46 10.15
N ASN A 19 1.26 -6.48 10.91
CA ASN A 19 1.70 -7.85 10.72
C ASN A 19 1.26 -8.38 9.35
N TYR A 20 0.02 -8.14 8.94
CA TYR A 20 -0.44 -8.49 7.59
C TYR A 20 0.40 -7.80 6.50
N LEU A 21 0.62 -6.48 6.61
CA LEU A 21 1.43 -5.75 5.64
C LEU A 21 2.85 -6.30 5.54
N ALA A 22 3.48 -6.64 6.67
CA ALA A 22 4.84 -7.15 6.70
C ALA A 22 4.98 -8.61 6.24
N ALA A 23 4.12 -9.50 6.74
CA ALA A 23 4.25 -10.94 6.55
C ALA A 23 3.57 -11.43 5.28
N GLU A 24 2.49 -10.77 4.85
CA GLU A 24 1.70 -11.20 3.69
C GLU A 24 1.96 -10.29 2.49
N TYR A 25 1.63 -9.00 2.62
CA TYR A 25 1.62 -8.12 1.46
C TYR A 25 3.03 -7.82 0.95
N HIS A 26 3.95 -7.39 1.81
CA HIS A 26 5.34 -7.14 1.44
C HIS A 26 5.99 -8.43 0.92
N LYS A 27 5.83 -9.55 1.62
CA LYS A 27 6.47 -10.81 1.21
C LYS A 27 5.99 -11.32 -0.15
N ALA A 28 4.74 -11.06 -0.55
CA ALA A 28 4.24 -11.42 -1.87
C ALA A 28 5.06 -10.81 -3.03
N TRP A 29 5.79 -9.72 -2.79
CA TRP A 29 6.66 -9.09 -3.79
C TRP A 29 8.03 -9.78 -3.94
N THR A 30 8.43 -10.62 -2.99
CA THR A 30 9.75 -11.27 -2.99
C THR A 30 10.04 -11.96 -4.33
N PRO A 31 9.15 -12.83 -4.87
CA PRO A 31 9.43 -13.51 -6.14
C PRO A 31 9.63 -12.55 -7.31
N LEU A 32 8.93 -11.41 -7.34
CA LEU A 32 9.08 -10.40 -8.39
C LEU A 32 10.46 -9.71 -8.35
N PHE A 33 10.97 -9.41 -7.15
CA PHE A 33 12.28 -8.78 -6.99
C PHE A 33 13.46 -9.71 -7.30
N TYR A 34 13.26 -11.03 -7.20
CA TYR A 34 14.29 -12.03 -7.50
C TYR A 34 14.06 -12.74 -8.85
N LEU A 35 13.05 -12.32 -9.62
CA LEU A 35 12.75 -12.92 -10.91
C LEU A 35 13.88 -12.64 -11.90
N ALA A 36 14.37 -13.68 -12.58
CA ALA A 36 15.37 -13.53 -13.61
C ALA A 36 14.83 -12.74 -14.81
N LYS A 37 15.70 -11.93 -15.43
CA LYS A 37 15.33 -11.12 -16.59
C LYS A 37 14.82 -12.01 -17.74
N GLY A 38 13.67 -11.65 -18.31
CA GLY A 38 13.07 -12.35 -19.44
C GLY A 38 12.18 -13.54 -19.07
N VAL A 39 12.03 -13.85 -17.78
CA VAL A 39 11.06 -14.85 -17.30
C VAL A 39 9.67 -14.22 -17.20
N ASP A 40 8.64 -14.99 -17.51
CA ASP A 40 7.25 -14.60 -17.31
C ASP A 40 6.97 -14.35 -15.81
N ALA A 41 6.47 -13.14 -15.50
CA ALA A 41 6.17 -12.72 -14.15
C ALA A 41 4.74 -13.05 -13.70
N THR A 42 3.88 -13.58 -14.58
CA THR A 42 2.44 -13.73 -14.35
C THR A 42 2.12 -14.48 -13.05
N ASP A 43 2.79 -15.60 -12.80
CA ASP A 43 2.60 -16.38 -11.56
C ASP A 43 3.08 -15.63 -10.31
N ALA A 44 4.16 -14.86 -10.42
CA ALA A 44 4.69 -14.03 -9.34
C ALA A 44 3.83 -12.78 -9.07
N GLN A 45 3.11 -12.26 -10.07
CA GLN A 45 2.18 -11.13 -9.93
C GLN A 45 0.87 -11.54 -9.26
N ARG A 46 0.36 -12.76 -9.51
CA ARG A 46 -0.92 -13.26 -8.99
C ARG A 46 -1.12 -13.05 -7.47
N PRO A 47 -0.18 -13.45 -6.58
CA PRO A 47 -0.36 -13.23 -5.14
C PRO A 47 -0.41 -11.75 -4.78
N VAL A 48 0.41 -10.90 -5.42
CA VAL A 48 0.40 -9.45 -5.19
C VAL A 48 -0.96 -8.85 -5.53
N ILE A 49 -1.51 -9.19 -6.70
CA ILE A 49 -2.83 -8.72 -7.15
C ILE A 49 -3.91 -9.16 -6.17
N ALA A 50 -3.89 -10.42 -5.70
CA ALA A 50 -4.85 -10.91 -4.71
C ALA A 50 -4.81 -10.11 -3.40
N LYS A 51 -3.60 -9.78 -2.88
CA LYS A 51 -3.47 -8.96 -1.67
C LYS A 51 -3.90 -7.51 -1.89
N GLN A 52 -3.65 -6.94 -3.07
CA GLN A 52 -4.16 -5.61 -3.44
C GLN A 52 -5.70 -5.58 -3.46
N THR A 53 -6.33 -6.62 -4.02
CA THR A 53 -7.80 -6.76 -4.00
C THR A 53 -8.34 -6.83 -2.58
N TYR A 54 -7.70 -7.57 -1.68
CA TYR A 54 -8.09 -7.61 -0.27
C TYR A 54 -7.98 -6.24 0.40
N LEU A 55 -6.86 -5.54 0.22
CA LEU A 55 -6.64 -4.20 0.79
C LEU A 55 -7.62 -3.16 0.23
N ASN A 56 -7.94 -3.25 -1.07
CA ASN A 56 -8.98 -2.46 -1.69
C ASN A 56 -10.36 -2.73 -1.04
N GLY A 57 -10.68 -4.00 -0.77
CA GLY A 57 -11.91 -4.38 -0.06
C GLY A 57 -12.00 -3.79 1.35
N LEU A 58 -10.89 -3.75 2.10
CA LEU A 58 -10.87 -3.09 3.42
C LEU A 58 -11.19 -1.60 3.32
N LEU A 59 -10.60 -0.91 2.34
CA LEU A 59 -10.79 0.53 2.12
C LEU A 59 -12.16 0.87 1.51
N ALA A 60 -12.73 -0.04 0.73
CA ALA A 60 -14.03 0.14 0.08
C ALA A 60 -15.19 0.21 1.09
N ASN A 61 -15.01 -0.26 2.32
CA ASN A 61 -16.00 -0.22 3.40
C ASN A 61 -16.17 1.18 4.04
N GLY A 62 -15.82 2.25 3.30
CA GLY A 62 -15.94 3.63 3.76
C GLY A 62 -14.80 4.12 4.66
N LEU A 63 -13.68 3.40 4.71
CA LEU A 63 -12.52 3.79 5.51
C LEU A 63 -11.59 4.70 4.70
N ASP A 64 -11.23 5.86 5.24
CA ASP A 64 -10.24 6.74 4.60
C ASP A 64 -8.82 6.15 4.68
N TYR A 65 -8.53 5.40 5.73
CA TYR A 65 -7.25 4.78 6.08
C TYR A 65 -7.46 3.37 6.66
N LEU A 66 -6.38 2.60 6.85
CA LEU A 66 -6.46 1.20 7.26
C LEU A 66 -7.07 0.96 8.65
N LEU A 67 -7.08 1.98 9.51
CA LEU A 67 -7.65 1.92 10.87
C LEU A 67 -8.83 2.89 11.05
N GLY A 68 -9.55 3.22 9.97
CA GLY A 68 -10.66 4.17 10.01
C GLY A 68 -10.29 5.51 9.41
N ASN A 69 -10.69 6.60 10.05
CA ASN A 69 -10.56 7.95 9.48
C ASN A 69 -9.30 8.70 9.90
N ASP A 70 -8.52 8.13 10.82
CA ASP A 70 -7.26 8.69 11.29
C ASP A 70 -6.05 8.03 10.62
N PHE A 71 -5.16 8.85 10.08
CA PHE A 71 -3.91 8.40 9.47
C PHE A 71 -2.95 7.84 10.52
N SER A 72 -2.38 6.67 10.23
CA SER A 72 -1.48 5.92 11.10
C SER A 72 -0.18 5.51 10.41
N VAL A 73 0.73 4.90 11.17
CA VAL A 73 1.95 4.31 10.61
C VAL A 73 1.68 3.15 9.63
N ALA A 74 0.56 2.44 9.75
CA ALA A 74 0.21 1.39 8.80
C ALA A 74 -0.02 1.95 7.39
N ASP A 75 -0.62 3.15 7.30
CA ASP A 75 -0.89 3.82 6.03
C ASP A 75 0.40 4.27 5.34
N THR A 76 1.41 4.68 6.11
CA THR A 76 2.74 4.99 5.55
C THR A 76 3.38 3.76 4.92
N TYR A 77 3.21 2.59 5.54
CA TYR A 77 3.78 1.34 5.06
C TYR A 77 3.05 0.88 3.80
N LEU A 78 1.71 0.82 3.84
CA LEU A 78 0.93 0.48 2.67
C LEU A 78 1.26 1.41 1.49
N PHE A 79 1.31 2.73 1.70
CA PHE A 79 1.63 3.69 0.67
C PHE A 79 3.01 3.47 0.04
N ALA A 80 4.02 3.13 0.84
CA ALA A 80 5.36 2.86 0.32
C ALA A 80 5.37 1.62 -0.58
N VAL A 81 4.69 0.55 -0.18
CA VAL A 81 4.65 -0.72 -0.92
C VAL A 81 3.77 -0.61 -2.18
N THR A 82 2.68 0.16 -2.15
CA THR A 82 1.84 0.42 -3.34
C THR A 82 2.53 1.28 -4.40
N ARG A 83 3.78 1.72 -4.17
CA ARG A 83 4.63 2.33 -5.20
C ARG A 83 5.37 1.34 -6.09
N TRP A 84 5.54 0.09 -5.66
CA TRP A 84 6.23 -0.93 -6.45
C TRP A 84 5.51 -1.44 -7.71
N PRO A 85 4.17 -1.48 -7.81
CA PRO A 85 3.46 -2.02 -8.99
C PRO A 85 3.95 -1.45 -10.33
N VAL A 86 4.30 -0.16 -10.37
CA VAL A 86 4.76 0.54 -11.57
C VAL A 86 6.01 -0.07 -12.20
N ASN A 87 6.86 -0.72 -11.40
CA ASN A 87 8.09 -1.36 -11.87
C ASN A 87 7.87 -2.79 -12.38
N PHE A 88 6.69 -3.37 -12.12
CA PHE A 88 6.37 -4.77 -12.41
C PHE A 88 5.17 -4.93 -13.35
N GLY A 89 4.70 -3.85 -13.98
CA GLY A 89 3.56 -3.90 -14.90
C GLY A 89 2.24 -4.30 -14.23
N ILE A 90 2.10 -4.11 -12.92
CA ILE A 90 0.88 -4.41 -12.18
C ILE A 90 0.02 -3.14 -12.12
N SER A 91 -1.19 -3.18 -12.68
CA SER A 91 -2.14 -2.07 -12.66
C SER A 91 -2.97 -2.05 -11.36
N LEU A 92 -3.31 -0.83 -10.91
CA LEU A 92 -4.25 -0.60 -9.81
C LEU A 92 -5.64 -0.15 -10.29
N GLU A 93 -5.92 -0.16 -11.60
CA GLU A 93 -7.19 0.31 -12.17
C GLU A 93 -8.41 -0.46 -11.62
N ALA A 94 -8.27 -1.74 -11.35
CA ALA A 94 -9.32 -2.56 -10.73
C ALA A 94 -9.50 -2.30 -9.22
N GLN A 95 -8.71 -1.39 -8.63
CA GLN A 95 -8.62 -1.17 -7.18
C GLN A 95 -8.96 0.30 -6.82
N PRO A 96 -10.19 0.78 -7.06
CA PRO A 96 -10.54 2.20 -6.96
C PRO A 96 -10.40 2.77 -5.53
N ALA A 97 -10.74 2.00 -4.49
CA ALA A 97 -10.59 2.45 -3.11
C ALA A 97 -9.11 2.54 -2.70
N LEU A 98 -8.28 1.61 -3.19
CA LEU A 98 -6.84 1.66 -3.00
C LEU A 98 -6.20 2.84 -3.76
N GLN A 99 -6.66 3.14 -4.98
CA GLN A 99 -6.23 4.34 -5.71
C GLN A 99 -6.60 5.62 -4.96
N ALA A 100 -7.83 5.71 -4.44
CA ALA A 100 -8.28 6.85 -3.66
C ALA A 100 -7.44 7.03 -2.38
N PHE A 101 -7.13 5.93 -1.68
CA PHE A 101 -6.20 5.93 -0.54
C PHE A 101 -4.83 6.47 -0.92
N VAL A 102 -4.22 5.96 -1.99
CA VAL A 102 -2.90 6.42 -2.45
C VAL A 102 -2.93 7.90 -2.80
N ALA A 103 -3.97 8.39 -3.49
CA ALA A 103 -4.13 9.80 -3.82
C ALA A 103 -4.24 10.68 -2.56
N ARG A 104 -5.00 10.24 -1.54
CA ARG A 104 -5.09 10.94 -0.24
C ARG A 104 -3.74 11.00 0.45
N VAL A 105 -2.99 9.90 0.52
CA VAL A 105 -1.69 9.85 1.19
C VAL A 105 -0.64 10.67 0.43
N GLU A 106 -0.62 10.59 -0.90
CA GLU A 106 0.29 11.37 -1.76
C GLU A 106 0.03 12.89 -1.68
N ALA A 107 -1.20 13.30 -1.35
CA ALA A 107 -1.54 14.71 -1.16
C ALA A 107 -0.90 15.35 0.09
N ARG A 108 -0.48 14.54 1.08
CA ARG A 108 0.04 15.02 2.38
C ARG A 108 1.36 15.79 2.21
N PRO A 109 1.54 16.94 2.88
CA PRO A 109 2.76 17.76 2.73
C PRO A 109 4.06 17.00 3.01
N SER A 110 4.10 16.17 4.05
CA SER A 110 5.28 15.36 4.39
C SER A 110 5.62 14.33 3.32
N VAL A 111 4.60 13.69 2.73
CA VAL A 111 4.79 12.72 1.64
C VAL A 111 5.31 13.44 0.39
N LYS A 112 4.71 14.56 0.00
CA LYS A 112 5.19 15.38 -1.12
C LYS A 112 6.65 15.82 -0.95
N ALA A 113 7.03 16.23 0.27
CA ALA A 113 8.41 16.62 0.56
C ALA A 113 9.40 15.47 0.35
N VAL A 114 9.06 14.26 0.81
CA VAL A 114 9.91 13.06 0.62
C VAL A 114 9.96 12.65 -0.85
N LEU A 115 8.83 12.63 -1.55
CA LEU A 115 8.80 12.30 -2.99
C LEU A 115 9.65 13.27 -3.80
N LYS A 116 9.57 14.58 -3.53
CA LYS A 116 10.41 15.60 -4.15
C LYS A 116 11.90 15.36 -3.84
N ALA A 117 12.24 15.13 -2.56
CA ALA A 117 13.63 14.90 -2.14
C ALA A 117 14.23 13.63 -2.74
N LYS A 118 13.40 12.62 -3.03
CA LYS A 118 13.82 11.35 -3.64
C LYS A 118 13.68 11.32 -5.17
N GLY A 119 13.23 12.41 -5.80
CA GLY A 119 13.01 12.47 -7.24
C GLY A 119 11.94 11.51 -7.77
N LEU A 120 10.99 11.10 -6.92
CA LEU A 120 9.94 10.15 -7.28
C LEU A 120 8.73 10.88 -7.88
N PRO A 121 8.20 10.45 -9.04
CA PRO A 121 7.03 11.08 -9.65
C PRO A 121 5.75 10.80 -8.85
N LYS A 122 4.63 11.44 -9.20
CA LYS A 122 3.33 10.99 -8.68
C LYS A 122 3.01 9.59 -9.22
N LEU A 123 2.32 8.79 -8.41
CA LEU A 123 1.97 7.42 -8.76
C LEU A 123 0.89 7.35 -9.84
N PHE A 124 -0.10 8.23 -9.75
CA PHE A 124 -1.15 8.35 -10.76
C PHE A 124 -1.04 9.72 -11.41
N ASN A 125 -0.74 9.73 -12.70
CA ASN A 125 -1.00 10.89 -13.52
C ASN A 125 -2.51 10.92 -13.76
N LYS A 126 -3.21 11.88 -13.15
CA LYS A 126 -4.50 12.29 -13.71
C LYS A 126 -4.19 12.91 -15.08
N THR A 127 -4.46 12.17 -16.15
CA THR A 127 -4.87 12.79 -17.42
C THR A 127 -6.14 13.59 -17.19
#